data_AF-A0A9P0P307-F1
#
_entry.id   AF-A0A9P0P307-F1
#
_cell.length_a   1.000
_cell.length_b   1.000
_cell.length_c   1.000
_cell.angle_alpha   90.00
_cell.angle_beta   90.00
_cell.angle_gamma   90.00
#
_symmetry.space_group_name_H-M   'P 1'
#
loop_
_entity.id
_entity.type
_entity.pdbx_description
1 polymer ?
#
loop_
_entity_poly.entity_id
_entity_poly.type
_entity_poly.pdbx_seq_one_letter_code
_entity_poly.pdbx_strand_id
1 'polypeptide(L)'
;MTQQLLPIKFQEHLQLTNVGINVANISFATLTMESDKFICVREKVGDTSQVVIIDMADTANPIRRPITAESAIMNPASKVIALKGKAGVEAQKTLQIFNIEMKSKMKAHTMSEDVIFWKWISPNTLALVTETSVYHWSMEGDSIPQKMFDR
;
A
#
# COMPACT_ATOMS: atom_id res chain seq x y z
N MET A 1 -41.07 -9.68 24.89
CA MET A 1 -40.25 -10.22 23.79
C MET A 1 -38.80 -9.99 24.14
N THR A 2 -38.03 -11.04 24.42
CA THR A 2 -36.59 -10.94 24.69
C THR A 2 -35.86 -10.73 23.37
N GLN A 3 -35.22 -9.56 23.20
CA GLN A 3 -34.43 -9.24 22.02
C GLN A 3 -33.22 -10.18 21.98
N GLN A 4 -33.14 -11.02 20.94
CA GLN A 4 -32.05 -11.97 20.77
C GLN A 4 -30.75 -11.19 20.50
N LEU A 5 -29.79 -11.28 21.43
CA LEU A 5 -28.48 -10.65 21.30
C LEU A 5 -27.72 -11.31 20.13
N LEU A 6 -27.39 -10.51 19.13
CA LEU A 6 -26.55 -10.95 18.00
C LEU A 6 -25.08 -11.00 18.44
N PRO A 7 -24.31 -12.02 18.05
CA PRO A 7 -22.92 -12.19 18.46
C PRO A 7 -21.95 -11.25 17.73
N ILE A 8 -22.44 -10.44 16.78
CA ILE A 8 -21.63 -9.52 15.97
C ILE A 8 -22.28 -8.14 15.92
N LYS A 9 -21.42 -7.12 15.75
CA LYS A 9 -21.82 -5.79 15.32
C LYS A 9 -21.38 -5.64 13.86
N PHE A 10 -22.35 -5.56 12.97
CA PHE A 10 -22.09 -5.22 11.57
C PHE A 10 -22.21 -3.71 11.41
N GLN A 11 -21.19 -3.09 10.80
CA GLN A 11 -21.14 -1.65 10.57
C GLN A 11 -20.57 -1.36 9.18
N GLU A 12 -21.21 -0.45 8.45
CA GLU A 12 -20.66 0.16 7.25
C GLU A 12 -19.92 1.43 7.65
N HIS A 13 -18.60 1.46 7.48
CA HIS A 13 -17.78 2.63 7.82
C HIS A 13 -17.73 3.66 6.70
N LEU A 14 -17.68 3.19 5.45
CA LEU A 14 -17.47 4.04 4.29
C LEU A 14 -17.91 3.33 3.01
N GLN A 15 -18.63 4.07 2.17
CA GLN A 15 -18.87 3.70 0.78
C GLN A 15 -17.85 4.42 -0.11
N LEU A 16 -16.93 3.68 -0.72
CA LEU A 16 -15.79 4.25 -1.45
C LEU A 16 -16.20 5.13 -2.65
N THR A 17 -17.33 4.81 -3.29
CA THR A 17 -17.86 5.63 -4.38
C THR A 17 -18.29 7.02 -3.93
N ASN A 18 -18.72 7.18 -2.66
CA ASN A 18 -19.15 8.46 -2.11
C ASN A 18 -17.97 9.42 -1.89
N VAL A 19 -16.75 8.90 -1.82
CA VAL A 19 -15.51 9.70 -1.73
C VAL A 19 -14.77 9.78 -3.08
N GLY A 20 -15.50 9.46 -4.16
CA GLY A 20 -15.02 9.64 -5.54
C GLY A 20 -14.01 8.60 -5.98
N ILE A 21 -14.05 7.37 -5.44
CA ILE A 21 -13.32 6.23 -5.98
C ILE A 21 -14.17 5.58 -7.08
N ASN A 22 -13.59 5.42 -8.27
CA ASN A 22 -14.25 4.70 -9.36
C ASN A 22 -14.36 3.20 -9.01
N VAL A 23 -15.54 2.62 -9.22
CA VAL A 23 -15.82 1.18 -8.98
C VAL A 23 -14.81 0.27 -9.67
N ALA A 24 -14.36 0.62 -10.88
CA ALA A 24 -13.37 -0.17 -11.62
C ALA A 24 -12.02 -0.30 -10.89
N ASN A 25 -11.70 0.63 -9.97
CA ASN A 25 -10.48 0.63 -9.17
C ASN A 25 -10.67 -0.04 -7.80
N ILE A 26 -11.86 -0.56 -7.49
CA ILE A 26 -12.14 -1.33 -6.28
C ILE A 26 -11.89 -2.81 -6.60
N SER A 27 -10.61 -3.18 -6.64
CA SER A 27 -10.17 -4.55 -6.95
C SER A 27 -8.89 -4.88 -6.18
N PHE A 28 -8.56 -6.17 -6.05
CA PHE A 28 -7.31 -6.60 -5.43
C PHE A 28 -6.06 -6.03 -6.13
N ALA A 29 -6.13 -5.77 -7.43
CA ALA A 29 -5.00 -5.25 -8.19
C ALA A 29 -4.73 -3.76 -7.93
N THR A 30 -5.76 -3.00 -7.58
CA THR A 30 -5.72 -1.52 -7.55
C THR A 30 -5.94 -0.93 -6.15
N LEU A 31 -6.56 -1.67 -5.24
CA LEU A 31 -6.86 -1.22 -3.87
C LEU A 31 -6.14 -2.09 -2.84
N THR A 32 -5.50 -1.45 -1.87
CA THR A 32 -4.80 -2.11 -0.76
C THR A 32 -5.24 -1.53 0.59
N MET A 33 -5.25 -2.38 1.61
CA MET A 33 -5.59 -2.01 2.99
C MET A 33 -4.69 -2.82 3.93
N GLU A 34 -3.63 -2.18 4.43
CA GLU A 34 -2.61 -2.85 5.25
C GLU A 34 -2.94 -2.81 6.75
N SER A 35 -3.83 -1.90 7.15
CA SER A 35 -4.39 -1.77 8.50
C SER A 35 -5.75 -1.07 8.42
N ASP A 36 -6.38 -0.85 9.58
CA ASP A 36 -7.60 -0.06 9.72
C ASP A 36 -7.38 1.46 9.55
N LYS A 37 -6.14 1.91 9.31
CA LYS A 37 -5.78 3.34 9.26
C LYS A 37 -5.92 3.94 7.87
N PHE A 38 -5.58 3.20 6.83
CA PHE A 38 -5.52 3.73 5.48
C PHE A 38 -6.06 2.75 4.45
N ILE A 39 -6.80 3.30 3.48
CA ILE A 39 -7.10 2.62 2.22
C ILE A 39 -6.30 3.34 1.12
N CYS A 40 -5.57 2.57 0.32
CA CYS A 40 -4.75 3.09 -0.78
C CYS A 40 -5.31 2.56 -2.10
N VAL A 41 -5.61 3.46 -3.03
CA VAL A 41 -6.17 3.14 -4.34
C VAL A 41 -5.28 3.71 -5.42
N ARG A 42 -4.86 2.87 -6.36
CA ARG A 42 -4.23 3.31 -7.60
C ARG A 42 -5.30 3.51 -8.65
N GLU A 43 -5.28 4.65 -9.30
CA GLU A 43 -6.22 4.98 -10.36
C GLU A 43 -5.55 5.73 -11.50
N LYS A 44 -6.20 5.70 -12.66
CA LYS A 44 -5.83 6.49 -13.82
C LYS A 44 -6.97 7.44 -14.15
N VAL A 45 -6.71 8.75 -14.16
CA VAL A 45 -7.68 9.78 -14.55
C VAL A 45 -7.20 10.40 -15.84
N GLY A 46 -7.88 10.08 -16.95
CA GLY A 46 -7.37 10.35 -18.29
C GLY A 46 -6.04 9.63 -18.52
N ASP A 47 -4.98 10.39 -18.78
CA ASP A 47 -3.62 9.86 -18.95
C ASP A 47 -2.74 9.93 -17.70
N THR A 48 -3.23 10.53 -16.63
CA THR A 48 -2.46 10.70 -15.38
C THR A 48 -2.70 9.52 -14.44
N SER A 49 -1.62 8.84 -14.07
CA SER A 49 -1.65 7.86 -12.97
C SER A 49 -1.55 8.60 -11.62
N GLN A 50 -2.35 8.17 -10.66
CA GLN A 50 -2.31 8.71 -9.31
C GLN A 50 -2.61 7.65 -8.25
N VAL A 51 -2.22 7.97 -7.03
CA VAL A 51 -2.57 7.22 -5.83
C VAL A 51 -3.50 8.08 -5.00
N VAL A 52 -4.63 7.51 -4.59
CA VAL A 52 -5.59 8.07 -3.64
C VAL A 52 -5.38 7.38 -2.30
N ILE A 53 -5.27 8.17 -1.25
CA ILE A 53 -5.08 7.69 0.12
C ILE A 53 -6.23 8.21 0.95
N ILE A 54 -7.01 7.29 1.47
CA ILE A 54 -8.12 7.58 2.39
C ILE A 54 -7.60 7.31 3.79
N ASP A 55 -7.49 8.37 4.59
CA ASP A 55 -7.24 8.25 6.02
C ASP A 55 -8.57 7.91 6.71
N MET A 56 -8.63 6.79 7.42
CA MET A 56 -9.86 6.34 8.08
C MET A 56 -10.23 7.22 9.28
N ALA A 57 -9.32 8.08 9.76
CA ALA A 57 -9.62 9.13 10.73
C ALA A 57 -10.24 10.39 10.08
N ASP A 58 -10.10 10.57 8.76
CA ASP A 58 -10.64 11.71 8.00
C ASP A 58 -11.08 11.26 6.59
N THR A 59 -12.12 10.41 6.55
CA THR A 59 -12.60 9.80 5.31
C THR A 59 -13.18 10.80 4.31
N ALA A 60 -13.57 12.00 4.77
CA ALA A 60 -14.14 13.05 3.94
C ALA A 60 -13.09 13.72 3.04
N ASN A 61 -11.80 13.62 3.37
CA ASN A 61 -10.72 14.32 2.68
C ASN A 61 -9.63 13.38 2.11
N PRO A 62 -9.94 12.52 1.11
CA PRO A 62 -8.94 11.68 0.47
C PRO A 62 -7.80 12.49 -0.15
N ILE A 63 -6.55 12.08 0.09
CA ILE A 63 -5.36 12.70 -0.47
C ILE A 63 -5.07 12.07 -1.82
N ARG A 64 -5.06 12.87 -2.89
CA ARG A 64 -4.67 12.43 -4.24
C ARG A 64 -3.27 12.92 -4.57
N ARG A 65 -2.39 12.02 -5.04
CA ARG A 65 -1.00 12.33 -5.40
C ARG A 65 -0.67 11.76 -6.79
N PRO A 66 -0.09 12.55 -7.71
CA PRO A 66 0.32 12.07 -9.03
C PRO A 66 1.54 11.16 -8.90
N ILE A 67 1.29 9.89 -8.62
CA ILE A 67 2.29 8.84 -8.40
C ILE A 67 2.04 7.74 -9.42
N THR A 68 3.07 7.43 -10.20
CA THR A 68 3.08 6.31 -11.13
C THR A 68 3.80 5.13 -10.49
N ALA A 69 3.04 4.10 -10.13
CA ALA A 69 3.56 2.86 -9.55
C ALA A 69 2.70 1.66 -9.96
N GLU A 70 3.32 0.49 -10.05
CA GLU A 70 2.62 -0.78 -10.29
C GLU A 70 1.91 -1.29 -9.03
N SER A 71 2.43 -0.96 -7.85
CA SER A 71 1.80 -1.28 -6.58
C SER A 71 2.14 -0.22 -5.54
N ALA A 72 1.20 0.01 -4.63
CA ALA A 72 1.33 1.00 -3.58
C ALA A 72 0.64 0.48 -2.31
N ILE A 73 1.36 0.43 -1.19
CA ILE A 73 0.86 -0.03 0.10
C ILE A 73 1.25 0.96 1.20
N MET A 74 0.25 1.41 1.97
CA MET A 74 0.45 2.30 3.10
C MET A 74 1.03 1.56 4.29
N ASN A 75 1.87 2.24 5.06
CA ASN A 75 2.36 1.71 6.32
C ASN A 75 1.19 1.50 7.31
N PRO A 76 1.21 0.45 8.15
CA PRO A 76 0.11 0.14 9.06
C PRO A 76 -0.24 1.24 10.08
N ALA A 77 0.70 2.13 10.40
CA ALA A 77 0.56 3.10 11.49
C ALA A 77 0.87 4.56 11.11
N SER A 78 1.67 4.80 10.07
CA SER A 78 2.19 6.13 9.74
C SER A 78 1.92 6.53 8.29
N LYS A 79 2.06 7.83 7.97
CA LYS A 79 1.91 8.37 6.61
C LYS A 79 3.16 8.09 5.74
N VAL A 80 3.60 6.84 5.77
CA VAL A 80 4.67 6.29 4.94
C VAL A 80 4.03 5.37 3.91
N ILE A 81 4.47 5.46 2.66
CA ILE A 81 4.00 4.63 1.56
C ILE A 81 5.15 3.89 0.93
N ALA A 82 4.98 2.60 0.71
CA ALA A 82 5.87 1.82 -0.13
C ALA A 82 5.31 1.77 -1.55
N LEU A 83 6.16 2.01 -2.54
CA LEU A 83 5.86 1.99 -3.97
C LEU A 83 6.72 0.94 -4.69
N LYS A 84 6.11 0.17 -5.60
CA LYS A 84 6.80 -0.73 -6.52
C LYS A 84 6.67 -0.20 -7.94
N GLY A 85 7.80 0.05 -8.61
CA GLY A 85 7.92 0.78 -9.88
C GLY A 85 7.70 2.30 -9.74
N LYS A 86 7.96 3.17 -10.72
CA LYS A 86 9.16 3.20 -11.57
C LYS A 86 9.76 4.62 -11.58
N ALA A 87 11.08 4.68 -11.51
CA ALA A 87 11.89 5.41 -12.50
C ALA A 87 13.17 4.60 -12.77
N GLY A 88 13.36 4.07 -14.00
CA GLY A 88 14.46 3.16 -14.35
C GLY A 88 14.18 2.26 -15.56
N VAL A 89 14.20 0.93 -15.41
CA VAL A 89 13.89 -0.01 -16.51
C VAL A 89 13.03 -1.21 -16.06
N GLU A 90 13.07 -1.60 -14.79
CA GLU A 90 12.46 -2.85 -14.30
C GLU A 90 11.35 -2.59 -13.27
N ALA A 91 10.12 -2.45 -13.76
CA ALA A 91 8.99 -1.95 -12.96
C ALA A 91 8.61 -2.85 -11.77
N GLN A 92 8.88 -4.16 -11.86
CA GLN A 92 8.61 -5.13 -10.79
C GLN A 92 9.74 -5.28 -9.76
N LYS A 93 10.90 -4.66 -9.97
CA LYS A 93 12.09 -4.82 -9.12
C LYS A 93 12.43 -3.59 -8.29
N THR A 94 12.06 -2.40 -8.74
CA THR A 94 12.35 -1.15 -8.03
C THR A 94 11.34 -0.91 -6.92
N LEU A 95 11.80 -0.89 -5.68
CA LEU A 95 11.02 -0.58 -4.48
C LEU A 95 11.45 0.77 -3.92
N GLN A 96 10.51 1.56 -3.43
CA GLN A 96 10.75 2.86 -2.81
C GLN A 96 9.86 3.04 -1.59
N ILE A 97 10.40 3.64 -0.53
CA ILE A 97 9.65 4.02 0.67
C ILE A 97 9.66 5.54 0.75
N PHE A 98 8.49 6.16 0.80
CA PHE A 98 8.31 7.60 0.85
C PHE A 98 7.56 8.02 2.11
N ASN A 99 8.00 9.12 2.70
CA ASN A 99 7.23 9.84 3.70
C ASN A 99 6.33 10.85 2.98
N ILE A 100 5.01 10.70 3.11
CA ILE A 100 4.02 11.51 2.38
C ILE A 100 3.94 12.93 2.94
N GLU A 101 4.05 13.08 4.26
CA GLU A 101 4.00 14.38 4.93
C GLU A 101 5.22 15.21 4.58
N MET A 102 6.41 14.62 4.71
CA MET A 102 7.67 15.28 4.39
C MET A 102 7.95 15.38 2.89
N LYS A 103 7.16 14.69 2.05
CA LYS A 103 7.36 14.58 0.60
C LYS A 103 8.78 14.13 0.24
N SER A 104 9.35 13.24 1.04
CA SER A 104 10.74 12.81 0.93
C SER A 104 10.84 11.31 0.72
N LYS A 105 11.80 10.90 -0.12
CA LYS A 105 12.16 9.49 -0.30
C LYS A 105 12.97 9.06 0.93
N MET A 106 12.47 8.09 1.68
CA MET A 106 13.18 7.51 2.81
C MET A 106 14.20 6.48 2.33
N LYS A 107 13.78 5.52 1.50
CA LYS A 107 14.63 4.42 1.02
C LYS A 107 14.25 4.01 -0.40
N ALA A 108 15.20 3.40 -1.09
CA ALA A 108 14.96 2.73 -2.37
C ALA A 108 15.88 1.52 -2.50
N HIS A 109 15.39 0.48 -3.16
CA HIS A 109 16.16 -0.72 -3.46
C HIS A 109 15.69 -1.31 -4.80
N THR A 110 16.61 -1.86 -5.58
CA THR A 110 16.27 -2.62 -6.79
C THR A 110 16.60 -4.08 -6.53
N MET A 111 15.57 -4.92 -6.47
CA MET A 111 15.71 -6.37 -6.30
C MET A 111 16.37 -6.99 -7.53
N SER A 112 17.00 -8.16 -7.37
CA SER A 112 17.52 -8.95 -8.50
C SER A 112 16.41 -9.67 -9.27
N GLU A 113 15.34 -10.06 -8.57
CA GLU A 113 14.17 -10.76 -9.08
C GLU A 113 12.91 -9.90 -8.92
N ASP A 114 11.89 -10.22 -9.69
CA ASP A 114 10.60 -9.54 -9.60
C ASP A 114 9.91 -9.84 -8.26
N VAL A 115 9.44 -8.77 -7.60
CA VAL A 115 8.62 -8.90 -6.39
C VAL A 115 7.19 -9.16 -6.83
N ILE A 116 6.74 -10.41 -6.73
CA ILE A 116 5.41 -10.84 -7.15
C ILE A 116 4.33 -10.54 -6.11
N PHE A 117 4.70 -10.49 -4.83
CA PHE A 117 3.82 -10.10 -3.72
C PHE A 117 4.63 -9.39 -2.63
N TRP A 118 3.98 -8.53 -1.87
CA TRP A 118 4.60 -7.81 -0.78
C TRP A 118 3.54 -7.29 0.19
N LYS A 119 3.94 -7.14 1.45
CA LYS A 119 3.04 -6.72 2.53
C LYS A 119 3.83 -6.11 3.68
N TRP A 120 3.25 -5.14 4.38
CA TRP A 120 3.77 -4.77 5.70
C TRP A 120 3.43 -5.87 6.71
N ILE A 121 4.45 -6.45 7.33
CA ILE A 121 4.29 -7.46 8.41
C ILE A 121 4.40 -6.83 9.79
N SER A 122 4.92 -5.61 9.87
CA SER A 122 4.96 -4.76 11.06
C SER A 122 4.96 -3.28 10.63
N PRO A 123 4.83 -2.33 11.57
CA PRO A 123 4.98 -0.91 11.27
C PRO A 123 6.35 -0.49 10.72
N ASN A 124 7.36 -1.37 10.77
CA ASN A 124 8.70 -1.04 10.28
C ASN A 124 9.27 -2.05 9.28
N THR A 125 8.58 -3.14 8.96
CA THR A 125 9.11 -4.21 8.11
C THR A 125 8.15 -4.61 6.99
N LEU A 126 8.66 -4.61 5.76
CA LEU A 126 8.02 -5.16 4.57
C LEU A 126 8.48 -6.61 4.36
N ALA A 127 7.54 -7.51 4.12
CA ALA A 127 7.81 -8.79 3.50
C ALA A 127 7.73 -8.63 1.97
N LEU A 128 8.72 -9.17 1.26
CA LEU A 128 8.83 -9.17 -0.19
C LEU A 128 8.92 -10.61 -0.65
N VAL A 129 8.06 -11.02 -1.57
CA VAL A 129 7.99 -12.38 -2.09
C VAL A 129 8.38 -12.32 -3.56
N THR A 130 9.39 -13.09 -3.94
CA THR A 130 9.78 -13.35 -5.32
C THR A 130 9.26 -14.72 -5.76
N GLU A 131 9.62 -15.17 -6.95
CA GLU A 131 9.28 -16.52 -7.39
C GLU A 131 9.89 -17.60 -6.49
N THR A 132 11.12 -17.37 -6.00
CA THR A 132 11.93 -18.38 -5.30
C THR A 132 12.11 -18.12 -3.82
N SER A 133 11.97 -16.89 -3.35
CA SER A 133 12.44 -16.49 -2.01
C SER A 133 11.52 -15.47 -1.34
N VAL A 134 11.55 -15.45 -0.01
CA VAL A 134 10.92 -14.42 0.82
C VAL A 134 11.99 -13.61 1.53
N TYR A 135 11.85 -12.28 1.48
CA TYR A 135 12.76 -11.32 2.09
C TYR A 135 12.01 -10.44 3.08
N HIS A 136 12.70 -10.00 4.13
CA HIS A 136 12.24 -8.91 4.99
C HIS A 136 13.08 -7.65 4.74
N TRP A 137 12.42 -6.51 4.67
CA TRP A 137 13.07 -5.22 4.48
C TRP A 137 12.56 -4.20 5.49
N SER A 138 13.46 -3.78 6.40
CA SER A 138 13.14 -2.74 7.37
C SER A 138 13.15 -1.35 6.72
N MET A 139 12.20 -0.50 7.09
CA MET A 139 12.17 0.91 6.69
C MET A 139 13.17 1.78 7.47
N GLU A 140 13.81 1.23 8.50
CA GLU A 140 14.77 1.92 9.36
C GLU A 140 16.21 1.78 8.85
N GLY A 141 17.01 2.81 9.10
CA GLY A 141 18.43 2.89 8.74
C GLY A 141 18.73 2.55 7.27
N ASP A 142 19.96 2.12 7.02
CA ASP A 142 20.46 1.78 5.68
C ASP A 142 20.26 0.29 5.33
N SER A 143 19.37 -0.41 6.04
CA SER A 143 19.11 -1.83 5.80
C SER A 143 18.62 -2.10 4.37
N ILE A 144 19.10 -3.18 3.78
CA ILE A 144 18.64 -3.71 2.50
C ILE A 144 17.74 -4.94 2.74
N PRO A 145 16.94 -5.38 1.76
CA PRO A 145 16.18 -6.63 1.88
C PRO A 145 17.08 -7.81 2.26
N GLN A 146 16.68 -8.54 3.30
CA GLN A 146 17.38 -9.73 3.80
C GLN A 146 16.54 -10.97 3.51
N LYS A 147 17.16 -11.98 2.88
CA LYS A 147 16.48 -13.24 2.59
C LYS A 147 16.18 -13.97 3.89
N MET A 148 14.96 -14.44 4.04
CA MET A 148 14.51 -15.20 5.21
C MET A 148 14.47 -16.70 4.91
N PHE A 149 13.87 -17.09 3.78
CA PHE A 149 13.72 -18.49 3.36
C PHE A 149 13.38 -18.60 1.86
N ASP A 150 13.49 -19.81 1.31
CA ASP A 150 13.00 -20.18 -0.02
C ASP A 150 11.50 -20.51 0.00
N ARG A 151 10.79 -20.21 -1.09
CA ARG A 151 9.34 -20.43 -1.23
C ARG A 151 8.98 -21.88 -1.54
#